data_AF-C0ZZ34-F1
#
_entry.id   AF-C0ZZ34-F1
#
_cell.length_a   1.000
_cell.length_b   1.000
_cell.length_c   1.000
_cell.angle_alpha   90.00
_cell.angle_beta   90.00
_cell.angle_gamma   90.00
#
_symmetry.space_group_name_H-M   'P 1'
#
loop_
_entity.id
_entity.type
_entity.pdbx_description
1 polymer ?
#
loop_
_entity_poly.entity_id
_entity_poly.type
_entity_poly.pdbx_seq_one_letter_code
_entity_poly.pdbx_strand_id
1 'polypeptide(L)'
;MFDDGVGSSGTAAQLSGAESDCALIDLIADLHARESMLVERKLAAIAEFFERRSADHTDNGAWSSTAHELAEAELGAALTMGRAAAGKLIGLGFSLKTRLHRTRAAMARGELDLYRVGLIDSATANVADDLIDEVERQLLEKISAPPMPGGTGLTGRRLTAAIDRIVAVVDPEGIRERRRRALADRFVGVSAAEDGMARILGSIPAEEARAFDRRLRELAMSVCRHDSRKYEQRRADALGALVSGSTILPCDCGLDECPQDRSGIVVVRRPLVHVVMLESTLQGGDGPGADEPAHLDGYGVISAEHARDIAAGALIRKVKVPADAALESSGEGEPVPPPVVPSASVYRPGAVLDTWVRVIAGSCQWLHCDVAAWNSDLDHTEPFDHRDPNRGGKTVASNLSAYCRNHHRLKHSGQWLHISNPDRSVMLTSPTGHCYRTRPSGLLAGMLEPVLPEGGRRRRTRLENKASRVRGERRRQRIRMHRRMKKAQRRTFDGGDDPPPF
;
A
#
# COMPACT_ATOMS: atom_id res chain seq x y z
N MET A 1 46.41 -21.24 17.22
CA MET A 1 46.72 -20.88 15.82
C MET A 1 45.87 -21.82 14.99
N PHE A 2 44.70 -21.36 14.55
CA PHE A 2 43.77 -22.19 13.78
C PHE A 2 44.22 -22.21 12.32
N ASP A 3 44.07 -23.36 11.68
CA ASP A 3 44.37 -23.60 10.27
C ASP A 3 43.37 -22.84 9.40
N ASP A 4 43.84 -21.91 8.56
CA ASP A 4 43.03 -21.14 7.60
C ASP A 4 42.60 -21.99 6.37
N GLY A 5 42.44 -23.29 6.58
CA GLY A 5 42.19 -24.31 5.57
C GLY A 5 40.84 -24.14 4.86
N VAL A 6 40.81 -23.33 3.80
CA VAL A 6 39.76 -23.36 2.78
C VAL A 6 39.93 -24.63 1.94
N GLY A 7 39.56 -25.77 2.53
CA GLY A 7 39.51 -27.08 1.89
C GLY A 7 38.07 -27.51 1.60
N SER A 8 37.84 -28.08 0.42
CA SER A 8 36.55 -28.44 -0.15
C SER A 8 35.77 -29.50 0.66
N SER A 9 35.09 -29.10 1.72
CA SER A 9 33.98 -29.82 2.34
C SER A 9 33.32 -28.88 3.34
N GLY A 10 31.99 -28.79 3.36
CA GLY A 10 31.28 -27.93 4.29
C GLY A 10 31.58 -28.34 5.73
N THR A 11 32.56 -27.70 6.35
CA THR A 11 32.89 -27.85 7.76
C THR A 11 31.90 -27.02 8.56
N ALA A 12 30.99 -27.70 9.25
CA ALA A 12 30.33 -27.09 10.41
C ALA A 12 31.43 -26.64 11.39
N ALA A 13 31.30 -25.45 11.97
CA ALA A 13 32.19 -25.00 13.03
C ALA A 13 32.20 -26.04 14.16
N GLN A 14 33.31 -26.75 14.34
CA GLN A 14 33.48 -27.68 15.45
C GLN A 14 33.89 -26.86 16.68
N LEU A 15 32.90 -26.38 17.44
CA LEU A 15 33.13 -25.80 18.76
C LEU A 15 33.50 -26.95 19.70
N SER A 16 34.80 -27.12 19.99
CA SER A 16 35.25 -28.06 21.01
C SER A 16 34.84 -27.47 22.36
N GLY A 17 34.13 -28.20 23.22
CA GLY A 17 33.57 -27.70 24.49
C GLY A 17 34.58 -27.24 25.56
N ALA A 18 35.79 -26.82 25.15
CA ALA A 18 36.88 -26.29 25.96
C ALA A 18 36.98 -24.75 25.90
N GLU A 19 36.18 -24.06 25.09
CA GLU A 19 36.20 -22.60 24.95
C GLU A 19 35.38 -21.92 26.05
N SER A 20 35.93 -20.85 26.66
CA SER A 20 35.17 -20.03 27.62
C SER A 20 34.13 -19.17 26.90
N ASP A 21 33.01 -18.85 27.57
CA ASP A 21 31.99 -17.94 27.03
C ASP A 21 32.56 -16.59 26.57
N CYS A 22 33.58 -16.06 27.28
CA CYS A 22 34.25 -14.81 26.88
C CYS A 22 34.98 -14.95 25.54
N ALA A 23 35.73 -16.04 25.36
CA ALA A 23 36.44 -16.31 24.11
C ALA A 23 35.48 -16.53 22.93
N LEU A 24 34.32 -17.15 23.19
CA LEU A 24 33.26 -17.30 22.18
C LEU A 24 32.67 -15.94 21.79
N ILE A 25 32.44 -15.03 22.74
CA ILE A 25 31.96 -13.67 22.45
C ILE A 25 33.00 -12.88 21.64
N ASP A 26 34.29 -12.96 21.99
CA ASP A 26 35.36 -12.30 21.23
C ASP A 26 35.47 -12.84 19.80
N LEU A 27 35.34 -14.16 19.63
CA LEU A 27 35.31 -14.79 18.31
C LEU A 27 34.09 -14.34 17.49
N ILE A 28 32.90 -14.28 18.10
CA ILE A 28 31.68 -13.77 17.44
C ILE A 28 31.89 -12.32 16.98
N ALA A 29 32.53 -11.48 17.80
CA ALA A 29 32.83 -10.10 17.45
C ALA A 29 33.83 -9.99 16.28
N ASP A 30 34.90 -10.79 16.27
CA ASP A 30 35.86 -10.85 15.15
C ASP A 30 35.19 -11.34 13.86
N LEU A 31 34.37 -12.39 13.93
CA LEU A 31 33.62 -12.91 12.78
C LEU A 31 32.64 -11.86 12.24
N HIS A 32 31.97 -11.10 13.10
CA HIS A 32 31.08 -10.00 12.70
C HIS A 32 31.83 -8.87 11.98
N ALA A 33 33.04 -8.54 12.45
CA ALA A 33 33.91 -7.57 11.78
C ALA A 33 34.34 -8.07 10.39
N ARG A 34 34.75 -9.35 10.27
CA ARG A 34 35.11 -9.97 8.98
C ARG A 34 33.93 -10.08 8.03
N GLU A 35 32.73 -10.41 8.54
CA GLU A 35 31.50 -10.41 7.75
C GLU A 35 31.26 -9.02 7.16
N SER A 36 31.40 -7.96 7.98
CA SER A 36 31.22 -6.58 7.54
C SER A 36 32.18 -6.19 6.41
N MET A 37 33.44 -6.62 6.49
CA MET A 37 34.43 -6.42 5.42
C MET A 37 34.05 -7.17 4.13
N LEU A 38 33.54 -8.40 4.22
CA LEU A 38 33.07 -9.16 3.05
C LEU A 38 31.83 -8.53 2.43
N VAL A 39 30.93 -8.00 3.24
CA VAL A 39 29.74 -7.29 2.77
C VAL A 39 30.11 -5.99 2.05
N GLU A 40 31.09 -5.22 2.55
CA GLU A 40 31.59 -4.03 1.84
C GLU A 40 32.11 -4.40 0.45
N ARG A 41 32.94 -5.43 0.33
CA ARG A 41 33.48 -5.89 -0.97
C ARG A 41 32.37 -6.29 -1.94
N LYS A 42 31.34 -6.97 -1.43
CA LYS A 42 30.15 -7.31 -2.21
C LYS A 42 29.41 -6.05 -2.70
N LEU A 43 29.22 -5.07 -1.82
CA LEU A 43 28.57 -3.80 -2.18
C LEU A 43 29.39 -3.00 -3.21
N ALA A 44 30.72 -2.99 -3.09
CA ALA A 44 31.61 -2.37 -4.06
C ALA A 44 31.50 -3.02 -5.45
N ALA A 45 31.44 -4.35 -5.52
CA ALA A 45 31.21 -5.08 -6.77
C ALA A 45 29.83 -4.80 -7.38
N ILE A 46 28.80 -4.70 -6.54
CA ILE A 46 27.44 -4.33 -6.99
C ILE A 46 27.41 -2.91 -7.55
N ALA A 47 28.07 -1.95 -6.90
CA ALA A 47 28.15 -0.56 -7.36
C ALA A 47 28.87 -0.44 -8.69
N GLU A 48 29.99 -1.14 -8.85
CA GLU A 48 30.73 -1.23 -10.13
C GLU A 48 29.88 -1.85 -11.24
N PHE A 49 29.18 -2.96 -10.95
CA PHE A 49 28.27 -3.58 -11.89
C PHE A 49 27.16 -2.63 -12.34
N PHE A 50 26.53 -1.91 -11.39
CA PHE A 50 25.47 -0.94 -11.70
C PHE A 50 25.97 0.24 -12.54
N GLU A 51 27.18 0.75 -12.28
CA GLU A 51 27.77 1.83 -13.07
C GLU A 51 28.02 1.41 -14.52
N ARG A 52 28.62 0.23 -14.74
CA ARG A 52 28.81 -0.34 -16.09
C ARG A 52 27.48 -0.52 -16.81
N ARG A 53 26.47 -1.06 -16.11
CA ARG A 53 25.14 -1.26 -16.69
C ARG A 53 24.45 0.05 -17.07
N SER A 54 24.69 1.10 -16.29
CA SER A 54 24.18 2.44 -16.54
C SER A 54 24.89 3.10 -17.73
N ALA A 55 26.20 2.90 -17.88
CA ALA A 55 26.97 3.39 -19.03
C ALA A 55 26.58 2.69 -20.35
N ASP A 56 26.30 1.38 -20.29
CA ASP A 56 25.88 0.58 -21.44
C ASP A 56 24.41 0.80 -21.84
N HIS A 57 23.64 1.55 -21.03
CA HIS A 57 22.23 1.77 -21.28
C HIS A 57 22.01 2.87 -22.33
N THR A 58 21.47 2.48 -23.49
CA THR A 58 21.04 3.41 -24.54
C THR A 58 19.53 3.59 -24.51
N ASP A 59 19.09 4.85 -24.46
CA ASP A 59 17.68 5.21 -24.35
C ASP A 59 17.02 5.17 -25.73
N ASN A 60 16.57 3.98 -26.13
CA ASN A 60 16.05 3.73 -27.48
C ASN A 60 14.54 3.89 -27.58
N GLY A 61 13.98 5.04 -27.16
CA GLY A 61 12.66 5.59 -27.55
C GLY A 61 11.39 4.71 -27.46
N ALA A 62 11.49 3.45 -27.04
CA ALA A 62 10.42 2.46 -26.99
C ALA A 62 10.60 1.65 -25.71
N TRP A 63 9.55 1.58 -24.87
CA TRP A 63 9.40 0.71 -23.69
C TRP A 63 10.71 0.11 -23.14
N SER A 64 11.66 0.97 -22.76
CA SER A 64 12.98 0.56 -22.25
C SER A 64 12.88 0.41 -20.74
N SER A 65 13.26 -0.77 -20.22
CA SER A 65 13.53 -0.90 -18.79
C SER A 65 14.72 0.00 -18.44
N THR A 66 14.64 0.74 -17.33
CA THR A 66 15.77 1.60 -16.91
C THR A 66 17.01 0.74 -16.63
N ALA A 67 18.21 1.35 -16.70
CA ALA A 67 19.45 0.70 -16.26
C ALA A 67 19.32 0.07 -14.86
N HIS A 68 18.54 0.72 -13.98
CA HIS A 68 18.24 0.24 -12.64
C HIS A 68 17.42 -1.05 -12.65
N GLU A 69 16.35 -1.12 -13.43
CA GLU A 69 15.50 -2.32 -13.50
C GLU A 69 16.22 -3.54 -14.08
N LEU A 70 17.11 -3.30 -15.05
CA LEU A 70 17.96 -4.34 -15.63
C LEU A 70 18.96 -4.87 -14.60
N ALA A 71 19.65 -3.97 -13.89
CA ALA A 71 20.59 -4.35 -12.84
C ALA A 71 19.89 -5.07 -11.66
N GLU A 72 18.70 -4.61 -11.25
CA GLU A 72 17.91 -5.26 -10.20
C GLU A 72 17.52 -6.70 -10.59
N ALA A 73 17.14 -6.92 -11.85
CA ALA A 73 16.73 -8.24 -12.33
C ALA A 73 17.91 -9.22 -12.36
N GLU A 74 19.06 -8.78 -12.88
CA GLU A 74 20.29 -9.60 -12.94
C GLU A 74 20.81 -9.93 -11.53
N LEU A 75 20.85 -8.93 -10.65
CA LEU A 75 21.29 -9.11 -9.26
C LEU A 75 20.30 -9.99 -8.47
N GLY A 76 18.99 -9.79 -8.67
CA GLY A 76 17.95 -10.61 -8.05
C GLY A 76 18.06 -12.09 -8.45
N ALA A 77 18.38 -12.37 -9.71
CA ALA A 77 18.63 -13.72 -10.19
C ALA A 77 19.91 -14.32 -9.57
N ALA A 78 21.01 -13.57 -9.55
CA ALA A 78 22.30 -14.05 -9.03
C ALA A 78 22.26 -14.30 -7.51
N LEU A 79 21.56 -13.47 -6.74
CA LEU A 79 21.51 -13.53 -5.27
C LEU A 79 20.24 -14.20 -4.74
N THR A 80 19.36 -14.71 -5.61
CA THR A 80 18.08 -15.34 -5.23
C THR A 80 17.23 -14.41 -4.35
N MET A 81 17.00 -13.17 -4.80
CA MET A 81 16.21 -12.17 -4.07
C MET A 81 15.27 -11.37 -4.99
N GLY A 82 14.25 -10.73 -4.41
CA GLY A 82 13.30 -9.90 -5.16
C GLY A 82 13.88 -8.53 -5.56
N ARG A 83 13.28 -7.90 -6.59
CA ARG A 83 13.69 -6.58 -7.12
C ARG A 83 13.97 -5.55 -6.03
N ALA A 84 13.03 -5.34 -5.11
CA ALA A 84 13.18 -4.35 -4.05
C ALA A 84 14.37 -4.61 -3.10
N ALA A 85 14.76 -5.88 -2.90
CA ALA A 85 15.95 -6.20 -2.11
C ALA A 85 17.23 -5.94 -2.90
N ALA A 86 17.24 -6.26 -4.20
CA ALA A 86 18.35 -5.94 -5.09
C ALA A 86 18.55 -4.42 -5.23
N GLY A 87 17.48 -3.66 -5.43
CA GLY A 87 17.51 -2.20 -5.53
C GLY A 87 18.07 -1.53 -4.26
N LYS A 88 17.76 -2.06 -3.08
CA LYS A 88 18.37 -1.59 -1.82
C LYS A 88 19.88 -1.81 -1.77
N LEU A 89 20.38 -2.96 -2.23
CA LEU A 89 21.82 -3.23 -2.27
C LEU A 89 22.54 -2.36 -3.32
N ILE A 90 21.89 -2.13 -4.47
CA ILE A 90 22.40 -1.21 -5.51
C ILE A 90 22.49 0.20 -4.95
N GLY A 91 21.40 0.72 -4.36
CA GLY A 91 21.35 2.06 -3.79
C GLY A 91 22.42 2.25 -2.71
N LEU A 92 22.51 1.33 -1.76
CA LEU A 92 23.50 1.41 -0.68
C LEU A 92 24.95 1.31 -1.20
N GLY A 93 25.23 0.36 -2.10
CA GLY A 93 26.56 0.20 -2.69
C GLY A 93 26.98 1.44 -3.48
N PHE A 94 26.04 2.04 -4.22
CA PHE A 94 26.31 3.26 -4.97
C PHE A 94 26.54 4.46 -4.04
N SER A 95 25.73 4.66 -2.99
CA SER A 95 25.98 5.67 -1.95
C SER A 95 27.37 5.56 -1.34
N LEU A 96 27.81 4.36 -0.96
CA LEU A 96 29.15 4.12 -0.41
C LEU A 96 30.26 4.42 -1.43
N LYS A 97 30.00 4.18 -2.72
CA LYS A 97 30.98 4.44 -3.79
C LYS A 97 31.12 5.93 -4.09
N THR A 98 30.03 6.70 -4.09
CA THR A 98 29.99 8.06 -4.65
C THR A 98 29.80 9.18 -3.63
N ARG A 99 29.32 8.87 -2.41
CA ARG A 99 28.98 9.88 -1.39
C ARG A 99 29.59 9.59 -0.03
N LEU A 100 29.43 8.37 0.48
CA LEU A 100 29.74 7.99 1.87
C LEU A 100 31.12 7.31 1.99
N HIS A 101 32.16 8.04 1.60
CA HIS A 101 33.51 7.50 1.44
C HIS A 101 34.14 7.06 2.78
N ARG A 102 33.95 7.83 3.86
CA ARG A 102 34.54 7.49 5.17
C ARG A 102 33.79 6.34 5.83
N THR A 103 32.46 6.30 5.68
CA THR A 103 31.61 5.20 6.14
C THR A 103 32.01 3.90 5.43
N ARG A 104 32.22 3.96 4.11
CA ARG A 104 32.74 2.83 3.35
C ARG A 104 34.11 2.37 3.88
N ALA A 105 35.03 3.30 4.12
CA ALA A 105 36.35 2.97 4.65
C ALA A 105 36.28 2.31 6.04
N ALA A 106 35.38 2.75 6.92
CA ALA A 106 35.16 2.13 8.22
C ALA A 106 34.55 0.73 8.10
N MET A 107 33.61 0.52 7.18
CA MET A 107 33.03 -0.80 6.88
C MET A 107 34.10 -1.76 6.32
N ALA A 108 34.98 -1.27 5.44
CA ALA A 108 36.09 -2.04 4.86
C ALA A 108 37.15 -2.46 5.91
N ARG A 109 37.21 -1.78 7.06
CA ARG A 109 38.04 -2.16 8.22
C ARG A 109 37.30 -3.01 9.26
N GLY A 110 36.01 -3.32 9.04
CA GLY A 110 35.19 -4.07 9.99
C GLY A 110 34.70 -3.27 11.20
N GLU A 111 34.88 -1.95 11.20
CA GLU A 111 34.48 -1.07 12.31
C GLU A 111 32.97 -0.78 12.30
N LEU A 112 32.35 -0.78 11.11
CA LEU A 112 30.92 -0.61 10.89
C LEU A 112 30.32 -1.84 10.22
N ASP A 113 29.20 -2.30 10.74
CA ASP A 113 28.40 -3.36 10.11
C ASP A 113 27.32 -2.82 9.18
N LEU A 114 26.75 -3.72 8.37
CA LEU A 114 25.72 -3.39 7.38
C LEU A 114 24.52 -2.66 7.98
N TYR A 115 24.11 -3.01 9.20
CA TYR A 115 22.96 -2.39 9.85
C TYR A 115 23.24 -0.92 10.19
N ARG A 116 24.39 -0.65 10.83
CA ARG A 116 24.80 0.73 11.14
C ARG A 116 25.03 1.55 9.87
N VAL A 117 25.65 0.98 8.85
CA VAL A 117 25.84 1.63 7.55
C VAL A 117 24.50 1.99 6.89
N GLY A 118 23.51 1.10 6.93
CA GLY A 118 22.18 1.39 6.40
C GLY A 118 21.46 2.53 7.15
N LEU A 119 21.68 2.67 8.46
CA LEU A 119 21.17 3.80 9.23
C LEU A 119 21.84 5.12 8.85
N ILE A 120 23.15 5.09 8.58
CA ILE A 120 23.91 6.26 8.10
C ILE A 120 23.37 6.71 6.76
N ASP A 121 23.34 5.82 5.77
CA ASP A 121 22.83 6.11 4.42
C ASP A 121 21.42 6.68 4.43
N SER A 122 20.51 6.06 5.20
CA SER A 122 19.13 6.54 5.30
C SER A 122 19.03 7.95 5.91
N ALA A 123 19.81 8.24 6.95
CA ALA A 123 19.77 9.52 7.66
C ALA A 123 20.47 10.64 6.89
N THR A 124 21.47 10.32 6.07
CA THR A 124 22.23 11.29 5.26
C THR A 124 21.71 11.43 3.83
N ALA A 125 20.69 10.66 3.43
CA ALA A 125 20.19 10.62 2.05
C ALA A 125 19.91 12.01 1.45
N ASN A 126 19.43 12.96 2.27
CA ASN A 126 19.03 14.31 1.87
C ASN A 126 19.96 15.42 2.41
N VAL A 127 21.18 15.08 2.82
CA VAL A 127 22.24 16.05 3.13
C VAL A 127 22.92 16.45 1.82
N ALA A 128 23.29 17.72 1.66
CA ALA A 128 24.00 18.21 0.49
C ALA A 128 25.37 17.52 0.33
N ASP A 129 25.75 17.17 -0.90
CA ASP A 129 26.93 16.34 -1.17
C ASP A 129 28.24 16.97 -0.69
N ASP A 130 28.34 18.30 -0.74
CA ASP A 130 29.48 19.09 -0.23
C ASP A 130 29.62 19.06 1.30
N LEU A 131 28.56 18.66 2.02
CA LEU A 131 28.53 18.60 3.48
C LEU A 131 28.70 17.17 4.03
N ILE A 132 28.60 16.15 3.18
CA ILE A 132 28.64 14.73 3.60
C ILE A 132 29.96 14.40 4.30
N ASP A 133 31.10 14.83 3.75
CA ASP A 133 32.42 14.56 4.31
C ASP A 133 32.56 15.02 5.76
N GLU A 134 31.99 16.19 6.08
CA GLU A 134 32.01 16.77 7.43
C GLU A 134 31.07 16.03 8.39
N VAL A 135 29.88 15.64 7.90
CA VAL A 135 28.93 14.80 8.67
C VAL A 135 29.56 13.44 9.00
N GLU A 136 30.19 12.78 8.02
CA GLU A 136 30.85 11.49 8.22
C GLU A 136 32.01 11.60 9.22
N ARG A 137 32.83 12.66 9.12
CA ARG A 137 33.96 12.89 10.04
C ARG A 137 33.48 12.99 11.49
N GLN A 138 32.53 13.90 11.78
CA GLN A 138 32.00 14.08 13.14
C GLN A 138 31.28 12.83 13.66
N LEU A 139 30.62 12.08 12.78
CA LEU A 139 29.91 10.86 13.17
C LEU A 139 30.87 9.75 13.55
N LEU A 140 31.88 9.48 12.72
CA LEU A 140 32.86 8.43 12.96
C LEU A 140 33.70 8.72 14.21
N GLU A 141 34.05 9.98 14.48
CA GLU A 141 34.67 10.37 15.75
C GLU A 141 33.85 9.95 16.98
N LYS A 142 32.52 10.00 16.90
CA LYS A 142 31.62 9.55 17.99
C LYS A 142 31.45 8.04 18.05
N ILE A 143 31.50 7.35 16.91
CA ILE A 143 31.33 5.89 16.84
C ILE A 143 32.62 5.16 17.25
N SER A 144 33.78 5.66 16.83
CA SER A 144 35.10 5.05 17.08
C SER A 144 35.65 5.33 18.49
N ALA A 145 34.89 5.98 19.36
CA ALA A 145 35.28 6.21 20.75
C ALA A 145 35.43 4.85 21.50
N PRO A 146 36.56 4.61 22.19
CA PRO A 146 36.84 3.31 22.81
C PRO A 146 35.80 2.92 23.87
N PRO A 147 35.56 1.62 24.10
CA PRO A 147 34.64 1.16 25.12
C PRO A 147 35.20 1.45 26.53
N MET A 148 34.73 2.57 27.13
CA MET A 148 34.72 3.02 28.55
C MET A 148 35.68 4.18 28.94
N PRO A 149 35.27 5.08 29.87
CA PRO A 149 33.94 5.61 30.16
C PRO A 149 33.67 6.87 29.30
N GLY A 150 32.69 6.78 28.39
CA GLY A 150 32.26 7.89 27.51
C GLY A 150 31.94 7.49 26.07
N GLY A 151 32.50 6.37 25.59
CA GLY A 151 32.17 5.78 24.30
C GLY A 151 30.87 4.98 24.36
N THR A 152 29.94 5.29 23.47
CA THR A 152 28.74 4.46 23.26
C THR A 152 28.89 3.85 21.87
N GLY A 153 28.94 2.53 21.75
CA GLY A 153 28.71 1.84 20.48
C GLY A 153 27.31 2.21 19.97
N LEU A 154 27.21 3.33 19.26
CA LEU A 154 25.94 3.93 18.88
C LEU A 154 25.26 3.02 17.88
N THR A 155 24.03 2.62 18.21
CA THR A 155 23.19 1.80 17.34
C THR A 155 21.73 2.20 17.48
N GLY A 156 20.92 1.82 16.48
CA GLY A 156 19.49 2.10 16.42
C GLY A 156 19.17 3.58 16.65
N ARG A 157 18.20 3.86 17.53
CA ARG A 157 17.73 5.22 17.83
C ARG A 157 18.84 6.16 18.34
N ARG A 158 19.85 5.64 19.05
CA ARG A 158 20.94 6.47 19.56
C ARG A 158 21.86 6.93 18.43
N LEU A 159 22.14 6.05 17.46
CA LEU A 159 22.89 6.40 16.25
C LEU A 159 22.11 7.40 15.40
N THR A 160 20.84 7.13 15.11
CA THR A 160 19.99 8.05 14.34
C THR A 160 19.94 9.44 14.99
N ALA A 161 19.71 9.53 16.30
CA ALA A 161 19.68 10.81 17.00
C ALA A 161 21.04 11.55 16.98
N ALA A 162 22.16 10.82 16.99
CA ALA A 162 23.49 11.42 16.88
C ALA A 162 23.72 11.98 15.47
N ILE A 163 23.32 11.25 14.42
CA ILE A 163 23.37 11.71 13.03
C ILE A 163 22.47 12.93 12.85
N ASP A 164 21.21 12.85 13.28
CA ASP A 164 20.24 13.96 13.17
C ASP A 164 20.78 15.23 13.83
N ARG A 165 21.44 15.10 14.99
CA ARG A 165 22.08 16.22 15.68
C ARG A 165 23.26 16.80 14.91
N ILE A 166 24.12 15.96 14.33
CA ILE A 166 25.26 16.43 13.51
C ILE A 166 24.74 17.13 12.26
N VAL A 167 23.80 16.51 11.55
CA VAL A 167 23.14 17.10 10.38
C VAL A 167 22.46 18.42 10.73
N ALA A 168 21.86 18.56 11.91
CA ALA A 168 21.24 19.83 12.33
C ALA A 168 22.22 20.97 12.55
N VAL A 169 23.47 20.65 12.87
CA VAL A 169 24.53 21.65 13.06
C VAL A 169 25.23 21.95 11.74
N VAL A 170 25.52 20.92 10.94
CA VAL A 170 26.28 21.03 9.68
C VAL A 170 25.41 21.52 8.52
N ASP A 171 24.16 21.06 8.44
CA ASP A 171 23.21 21.37 7.36
C ASP A 171 21.88 21.93 7.92
N PRO A 172 21.91 23.12 8.57
CA PRO A 172 20.71 23.72 9.12
C PRO A 172 19.73 24.18 8.02
N GLU A 173 20.22 24.62 6.87
CA GLU A 173 19.39 24.98 5.71
C GLU A 173 18.70 23.76 5.10
N GLY A 174 19.40 22.63 4.94
CA GLY A 174 18.79 21.39 4.48
C GLY A 174 17.73 20.88 5.45
N ILE A 175 17.91 21.01 6.77
CA ILE A 175 16.82 20.74 7.73
C ILE A 175 15.61 21.66 7.50
N ARG A 176 15.85 22.97 7.34
CA ARG A 176 14.77 23.95 7.11
C ARG A 176 14.01 23.62 5.83
N GLU A 177 14.71 23.33 4.74
CA GLU A 177 14.12 22.98 3.46
C GLU A 177 13.35 21.66 3.52
N ARG A 178 13.90 20.63 4.17
CA ARG A 178 13.19 19.35 4.40
C ARG A 178 11.92 19.56 5.21
N ARG A 179 11.96 20.42 6.24
CA ARG A 179 10.75 20.78 6.99
C ARG A 179 9.75 21.51 6.09
N ARG A 180 10.18 22.47 5.26
CA ARG A 180 9.29 23.16 4.31
C ARG A 180 8.61 22.19 3.34
N ARG A 181 9.38 21.27 2.74
CA ARG A 181 8.84 20.24 1.85
C ARG A 181 7.89 19.29 2.57
N ALA A 182 8.29 18.74 3.72
CA ALA A 182 7.43 17.86 4.52
C ALA A 182 6.14 18.55 4.99
N LEU A 183 6.19 19.85 5.28
CA LEU A 183 4.99 20.65 5.55
C LEU A 183 4.14 20.80 4.28
N ALA A 184 4.73 21.04 3.11
CA ALA A 184 4.00 21.13 1.84
C ALA A 184 3.35 19.79 1.44
N ASP A 185 4.06 18.68 1.68
CA ASP A 185 3.66 17.30 1.35
C ASP A 185 2.82 16.64 2.46
N ARG A 186 2.42 17.39 3.48
CA ARG A 186 1.62 16.87 4.60
C ARG A 186 0.31 16.27 4.09
N PHE A 187 -0.03 15.08 4.57
CA PHE A 187 -1.26 14.40 4.17
C PHE A 187 -1.76 13.46 5.26
N VAL A 188 -3.05 13.16 5.22
CA VAL A 188 -3.69 12.07 5.94
C VAL A 188 -4.49 11.28 4.92
N GLY A 189 -4.19 9.99 4.81
CA GLY A 189 -4.88 9.04 3.94
C GLY A 189 -5.67 8.03 4.77
N VAL A 190 -6.80 7.62 4.22
CA VAL A 190 -7.62 6.51 4.74
C VAL A 190 -7.74 5.49 3.62
N SER A 191 -7.41 4.24 3.91
CA SER A 191 -7.49 3.13 2.94
C SER A 191 -8.17 1.92 3.57
N ALA A 192 -8.94 1.18 2.78
CA ALA A 192 -9.51 -0.09 3.21
C ALA A 192 -8.43 -1.11 3.61
N ALA A 193 -8.75 -1.94 4.61
CA ALA A 193 -7.99 -3.12 5.00
C ALA A 193 -8.92 -4.35 5.06
N GLU A 194 -8.39 -5.51 5.41
CA GLU A 194 -9.17 -6.75 5.49
C GLU A 194 -10.19 -6.69 6.65
N ASP A 195 -11.22 -7.55 6.57
CA ASP A 195 -12.20 -7.79 7.64
C ASP A 195 -13.00 -6.57 8.10
N GLY A 196 -13.31 -5.62 7.21
CA GLY A 196 -14.11 -4.43 7.55
C GLY A 196 -13.31 -3.33 8.24
N MET A 197 -11.99 -3.47 8.35
CA MET A 197 -11.11 -2.52 9.03
C MET A 197 -10.54 -1.49 8.06
N ALA A 198 -10.25 -0.27 8.52
CA ALA A 198 -9.55 0.74 7.72
C ALA A 198 -8.18 1.08 8.32
N ARG A 199 -7.23 1.44 7.46
CA ARG A 199 -5.93 2.01 7.86
C ARG A 199 -5.95 3.52 7.66
N ILE A 200 -5.57 4.24 8.71
CA ILE A 200 -5.35 5.68 8.66
C ILE A 200 -3.85 5.88 8.82
N LEU A 201 -3.23 6.54 7.84
CA LEU A 201 -1.80 6.84 7.83
C LEU A 201 -1.60 8.27 7.33
N GLY A 202 -0.59 8.95 7.84
CA GLY A 202 -0.35 10.31 7.41
C GLY A 202 0.95 10.88 7.96
N SER A 203 1.40 11.92 7.29
CA SER A 203 2.51 12.76 7.71
C SER A 203 1.94 14.13 8.01
N ILE A 204 1.89 14.48 9.29
CA ILE A 204 1.42 15.78 9.78
C ILE A 204 2.53 16.45 10.61
N PRO A 205 2.47 17.77 10.85
CA PRO A 205 3.40 18.45 11.74
C PRO A 205 3.55 17.72 13.08
N ALA A 206 4.78 17.60 13.56
CA ALA A 206 5.09 16.77 14.73
C ALA A 206 4.34 17.22 15.99
N GLU A 207 4.17 18.53 16.16
CA GLU A 207 3.38 19.15 17.21
C GLU A 207 1.90 18.72 17.18
N GLU A 208 1.30 18.63 15.99
CA GLU A 208 -0.07 18.18 15.78
C GLU A 208 -0.20 16.67 16.05
N ALA A 209 0.77 15.87 15.59
CA ALA A 209 0.80 14.43 15.88
C ALA A 209 0.89 14.15 17.39
N ARG A 210 1.67 14.94 18.13
CA ARG A 210 1.77 14.83 19.59
C ARG A 210 0.48 15.26 20.29
N ALA A 211 -0.16 16.34 19.83
CA ALA A 211 -1.45 16.76 20.33
C ALA A 211 -2.53 15.68 20.09
N PHE A 212 -2.55 15.10 18.89
CA PHE A 212 -3.45 14.01 18.51
C PHE A 212 -3.25 12.75 19.37
N ASP A 213 -2.00 12.27 19.52
CA ASP A 213 -1.66 11.12 20.37
C ASP A 213 -2.08 11.34 21.83
N ARG A 214 -1.82 12.54 22.36
CA ARG A 214 -2.23 12.92 23.72
C ARG A 214 -3.74 12.94 23.85
N ARG A 215 -4.47 13.49 22.87
CA ARG A 215 -5.93 13.55 22.89
C ARG A 215 -6.58 12.17 22.85
N LEU A 216 -6.06 11.25 22.02
CA LEU A 216 -6.52 9.86 22.00
C LEU A 216 -6.30 9.18 23.36
N ARG A 217 -5.16 9.43 23.99
CA ARG A 217 -4.86 8.90 25.33
C ARG A 217 -5.83 9.45 26.38
N GLU A 218 -6.08 10.76 26.40
CA GLU A 218 -7.03 11.38 27.34
C GLU A 218 -8.44 10.77 27.21
N LEU A 219 -8.93 10.59 25.99
CA LEU A 219 -10.21 9.92 25.73
C LEU A 219 -10.19 8.45 26.16
N ALA A 220 -9.17 7.70 25.79
CA ALA A 220 -9.04 6.28 26.18
C ALA A 220 -8.96 6.05 27.69
N MET A 221 -8.50 7.07 28.45
CA MET A 221 -8.41 7.05 29.90
C MET A 221 -9.67 7.59 30.62
N SER A 222 -10.68 8.07 29.87
CA SER A 222 -11.92 8.61 30.47
C SER A 222 -12.90 7.54 30.95
N VAL A 223 -12.62 6.25 30.70
CA VAL A 223 -13.45 5.12 31.12
C VAL A 223 -13.13 4.64 32.54
N CYS A 224 -14.04 3.91 33.18
CA CYS A 224 -13.79 3.37 34.51
C CYS A 224 -12.86 2.13 34.48
N ARG A 225 -12.42 1.68 35.66
CA ARG A 225 -11.54 0.50 35.79
C ARG A 225 -12.18 -0.82 35.36
N HIS A 226 -13.51 -0.91 35.30
CA HIS A 226 -14.26 -2.10 34.92
C HIS A 226 -14.57 -2.16 33.42
N ASP A 227 -14.07 -1.21 32.63
CA ASP A 227 -14.21 -1.25 31.17
C ASP A 227 -13.53 -2.50 30.60
N SER A 228 -14.29 -3.29 29.85
CA SER A 228 -13.89 -4.61 29.34
C SER A 228 -12.72 -4.54 28.33
N ARG A 229 -12.57 -3.39 27.64
CA ARG A 229 -11.66 -3.22 26.51
C ARG A 229 -10.22 -3.04 26.95
N LYS A 230 -9.27 -3.49 26.14
CA LYS A 230 -7.82 -3.22 26.33
C LYS A 230 -7.48 -1.78 25.96
N TYR A 231 -6.34 -1.28 26.46
CA TYR A 231 -5.90 0.10 26.19
C TYR A 231 -5.84 0.44 24.70
N GLU A 232 -5.29 -0.44 23.86
CA GLU A 232 -5.23 -0.20 22.41
C GLU A 232 -6.62 -0.20 21.74
N GLN A 233 -7.56 -1.03 22.22
CA GLN A 233 -8.96 -1.00 21.76
C GLN A 233 -9.64 0.31 22.16
N ARG A 234 -9.47 0.76 23.41
CA ARG A 234 -9.97 2.08 23.87
C ARG A 234 -9.36 3.23 23.08
N ARG A 235 -8.08 3.15 22.68
CA ARG A 235 -7.44 4.14 21.81
C ARG A 235 -8.04 4.16 20.41
N ALA A 236 -8.37 3.00 19.85
CA ALA A 236 -9.08 2.91 18.57
C ALA A 236 -10.48 3.53 18.67
N ASP A 237 -11.24 3.19 19.70
CA ASP A 237 -12.58 3.75 19.93
C ASP A 237 -12.54 5.25 20.24
N ALA A 238 -11.49 5.70 20.94
CA ALA A 238 -11.23 7.12 21.20
C ALA A 238 -11.06 7.92 19.90
N LEU A 239 -10.52 7.32 18.84
CA LEU A 239 -10.47 7.97 17.53
C LEU A 239 -11.88 8.18 16.97
N GLY A 240 -12.77 7.18 17.08
CA GLY A 240 -14.18 7.32 16.72
C GLY A 240 -14.92 8.38 17.56
N ALA A 241 -14.65 8.42 18.86
CA ALA A 241 -15.16 9.46 19.76
C ALA A 241 -14.67 10.85 19.36
N LEU A 242 -13.38 10.99 18.99
CA LEU A 242 -12.81 12.26 18.53
C LEU A 242 -13.45 12.73 17.21
N VAL A 243 -13.67 11.82 16.25
CA VAL A 243 -14.26 12.13 14.94
C VAL A 243 -15.73 12.55 15.08
N SER A 244 -16.47 11.93 15.99
CA SER A 244 -17.83 12.36 16.33
C SER A 244 -17.88 13.65 17.14
N GLY A 245 -16.74 14.16 17.62
CA GLY A 245 -16.70 15.36 18.46
C GLY A 245 -17.11 15.11 19.91
N SER A 246 -17.11 13.85 20.35
CA SER A 246 -17.26 13.50 21.75
C SER A 246 -16.02 13.94 22.54
N THR A 247 -16.25 14.44 23.74
CA THR A 247 -15.17 14.86 24.66
C THR A 247 -14.71 13.75 25.59
N ILE A 248 -15.42 12.62 25.59
CA ILE A 248 -15.24 11.43 26.42
C ILE A 248 -15.41 10.15 25.58
N LEU A 249 -14.94 9.02 26.09
CA LEU A 249 -15.23 7.71 25.54
C LEU A 249 -16.35 7.05 26.38
N PRO A 250 -17.49 6.66 25.80
CA PRO A 250 -18.52 5.91 26.52
C PRO A 250 -17.93 4.62 27.10
N CYS A 251 -18.22 4.34 28.37
CA CYS A 251 -17.63 3.21 29.08
C CYS A 251 -18.41 1.91 28.77
N ASP A 252 -17.69 0.81 28.52
CA ASP A 252 -18.24 -0.52 28.26
C ASP A 252 -18.08 -1.43 29.49
N CYS A 253 -18.57 -0.95 30.63
CA CYS A 253 -18.50 -1.69 31.90
C CYS A 253 -19.80 -2.41 32.27
N GLY A 254 -20.90 -2.11 31.58
CA GLY A 254 -22.22 -2.71 31.81
C GLY A 254 -22.87 -2.40 33.16
N LEU A 255 -22.36 -1.42 33.91
CA LEU A 255 -22.93 -0.99 35.20
C LEU A 255 -24.01 0.07 34.98
N ASP A 256 -25.15 -0.08 35.66
CA ASP A 256 -26.29 0.87 35.59
C ASP A 256 -25.90 2.29 36.06
N GLU A 257 -25.03 2.39 37.07
CA GLU A 257 -24.45 3.66 37.54
C GLU A 257 -22.92 3.63 37.41
N CYS A 258 -22.43 3.87 36.19
CA CYS A 258 -21.00 4.00 35.97
C CYS A 258 -20.51 5.38 36.47
N PRO A 259 -19.51 5.44 37.39
CA PRO A 259 -19.03 6.70 37.95
C PRO A 259 -18.30 7.60 36.94
N GLN A 260 -18.01 7.08 35.75
CA GLN A 260 -17.35 7.78 34.65
C GLN A 260 -18.23 7.86 33.39
N ASP A 261 -19.44 7.28 33.41
CA ASP A 261 -20.35 7.48 32.29
C ASP A 261 -20.90 8.90 32.31
N ARG A 262 -20.49 9.68 31.32
CA ARG A 262 -20.93 11.06 31.09
C ARG A 262 -21.66 11.17 29.75
N SER A 263 -22.29 10.07 29.31
CA SER A 263 -23.07 9.92 28.07
C SER A 263 -24.09 11.04 27.80
N GLY A 264 -24.44 11.86 28.78
CA GLY A 264 -25.27 13.07 28.64
C GLY A 264 -24.61 14.28 27.95
N ILE A 265 -23.32 14.26 27.61
CA ILE A 265 -22.68 15.38 26.87
C ILE A 265 -22.99 15.24 25.38
N VAL A 266 -23.88 16.11 24.89
CA VAL A 266 -24.37 16.14 23.51
C VAL A 266 -23.24 16.26 22.49
N VAL A 267 -23.19 15.28 21.59
CA VAL A 267 -22.30 15.23 20.43
C VAL A 267 -22.86 16.14 19.33
N VAL A 268 -22.19 17.27 19.05
CA VAL A 268 -22.69 18.33 18.15
C VAL A 268 -22.48 18.00 16.65
N ARG A 269 -21.70 16.96 16.29
CA ARG A 269 -21.46 16.60 14.88
C ARG A 269 -21.43 15.10 14.63
N ARG A 270 -22.40 14.58 13.88
CA ARG A 270 -22.32 13.23 13.31
C ARG A 270 -21.71 13.32 11.90
N PRO A 271 -20.54 12.70 11.64
CA PRO A 271 -20.02 12.61 10.27
C PRO A 271 -20.99 11.83 9.39
N LEU A 272 -21.18 12.26 8.15
CA LEU A 272 -22.02 11.57 7.19
C LEU A 272 -21.21 10.44 6.54
N VAL A 273 -21.67 9.21 6.71
CA VAL A 273 -21.10 8.01 6.08
C VAL A 273 -22.19 7.39 5.19
N HIS A 274 -21.84 7.08 3.94
CA HIS A 274 -22.75 6.42 3.01
C HIS A 274 -22.46 4.92 2.95
N VAL A 275 -23.45 4.13 3.37
CA VAL A 275 -23.46 2.67 3.16
C VAL A 275 -24.63 2.34 2.26
N VAL A 276 -24.36 1.60 1.19
CA VAL A 276 -25.35 1.12 0.23
C VAL A 276 -25.47 -0.38 0.40
N MET A 277 -26.68 -0.90 0.52
CA MET A 277 -26.95 -2.34 0.63
C MET A 277 -28.31 -2.69 0.01
N LEU A 278 -28.55 -3.97 -0.27
CA LEU A 278 -29.88 -4.43 -0.69
C LEU A 278 -30.85 -4.45 0.49
N GLU A 279 -32.16 -4.36 0.21
CA GLU A 279 -33.19 -4.47 1.25
C GLU A 279 -33.16 -5.84 1.94
N SER A 280 -32.83 -6.92 1.21
CA SER A 280 -32.60 -8.26 1.76
C SER A 280 -31.40 -8.30 2.71
N THR A 281 -30.27 -7.67 2.36
CA THR A 281 -29.08 -7.56 3.23
C THR A 281 -29.41 -6.88 4.56
N LEU A 282 -30.20 -5.81 4.49
CA LEU A 282 -30.64 -5.06 5.66
C LEU A 282 -31.58 -5.88 6.56
N GLN A 283 -32.53 -6.62 5.97
CA GLN A 283 -33.48 -7.46 6.70
C GLN A 283 -32.81 -8.67 7.36
N GLY A 284 -31.76 -9.22 6.75
CA GLY A 284 -31.08 -10.43 7.23
C GLY A 284 -31.93 -11.70 7.09
N GLY A 285 -31.56 -12.74 7.83
CA GLY A 285 -32.23 -14.05 7.82
C GLY A 285 -31.67 -15.03 6.77
N ASP A 286 -32.37 -16.15 6.55
CA ASP A 286 -31.94 -17.23 5.64
C ASP A 286 -32.50 -17.09 4.21
N GLY A 287 -33.10 -15.94 3.90
CA GLY A 287 -33.69 -15.66 2.59
C GLY A 287 -32.64 -15.43 1.50
N PRO A 288 -32.96 -15.67 0.22
CA PRO A 288 -32.07 -15.37 -0.88
C PRO A 288 -31.71 -13.87 -0.88
N GLY A 289 -30.42 -13.56 -0.87
CA GLY A 289 -29.91 -12.18 -0.88
C GLY A 289 -29.64 -11.57 0.51
N ALA A 290 -29.87 -12.29 1.61
CA ALA A 290 -29.63 -11.78 2.97
C ALA A 290 -28.13 -11.64 3.34
N ASP A 291 -27.29 -12.45 2.71
CA ASP A 291 -25.82 -12.43 2.84
C ASP A 291 -25.13 -11.67 1.69
N GLU A 292 -25.90 -11.02 0.80
CA GLU A 292 -25.32 -10.17 -0.24
C GLU A 292 -24.55 -9.01 0.42
N PRO A 293 -23.33 -8.71 -0.05
CA PRO A 293 -22.50 -7.73 0.60
C PRO A 293 -23.02 -6.31 0.38
N ALA A 294 -22.57 -5.38 1.22
CA ALA A 294 -22.85 -3.97 1.08
C ALA A 294 -21.62 -3.21 0.55
N HIS A 295 -21.81 -1.94 0.19
CA HIS A 295 -20.73 -1.05 -0.23
C HIS A 295 -20.67 0.16 0.70
N LEU A 296 -19.51 0.38 1.33
CA LEU A 296 -19.19 1.55 2.12
C LEU A 296 -18.38 2.53 1.28
N ASP A 297 -18.87 3.75 1.12
CA ASP A 297 -18.21 4.77 0.30
C ASP A 297 -16.77 5.06 0.75
N GLY A 298 -15.84 5.15 -0.20
CA GLY A 298 -14.41 5.34 0.06
C GLY A 298 -13.67 4.13 0.65
N TYR A 299 -14.38 3.04 0.96
CA TYR A 299 -13.81 1.78 1.44
C TYR A 299 -13.96 0.66 0.40
N GLY A 300 -15.18 0.46 -0.11
CA GLY A 300 -15.53 -0.65 -1.00
C GLY A 300 -16.51 -1.63 -0.35
N VAL A 301 -16.37 -2.92 -0.67
CA VAL A 301 -17.32 -3.97 -0.28
C VAL A 301 -17.13 -4.39 1.20
N ILE A 302 -18.20 -4.35 1.99
CA ILE A 302 -18.26 -4.84 3.38
C ILE A 302 -19.22 -6.03 3.52
N SER A 303 -19.09 -6.82 4.58
CA SER A 303 -19.99 -7.94 4.86
C SER A 303 -21.42 -7.46 5.19
N ALA A 304 -22.39 -8.34 4.98
CA ALA A 304 -23.79 -8.10 5.32
C ALA A 304 -23.99 -7.83 6.83
N GLU A 305 -23.26 -8.54 7.69
CA GLU A 305 -23.27 -8.33 9.14
C GLU A 305 -22.77 -6.94 9.52
N HIS A 306 -21.59 -6.54 9.05
CA HIS A 306 -21.02 -5.21 9.32
C HIS A 306 -21.94 -4.10 8.81
N ALA A 307 -22.60 -4.31 7.66
CA ALA A 307 -23.58 -3.36 7.15
C ALA A 307 -24.78 -3.18 8.09
N ARG A 308 -25.28 -4.26 8.70
CA ARG A 308 -26.39 -4.23 9.67
C ARG A 308 -25.98 -3.56 10.98
N ASP A 309 -24.75 -3.79 11.44
CA ASP A 309 -24.23 -3.11 12.64
C ASP A 309 -24.22 -1.58 12.45
N ILE A 310 -23.77 -1.11 11.27
CA ILE A 310 -23.83 0.32 10.93
C ILE A 310 -25.29 0.79 10.83
N ALA A 311 -26.19 -0.02 10.26
CA ALA A 311 -27.59 0.34 10.05
C ALA A 311 -28.37 0.52 11.36
N ALA A 312 -28.02 -0.20 12.44
CA ALA A 312 -28.74 -0.18 13.71
C ALA A 312 -28.88 1.23 14.34
N GLY A 313 -27.93 2.13 14.07
CA GLY A 313 -27.94 3.52 14.55
C GLY A 313 -28.13 4.57 13.44
N ALA A 314 -28.42 4.18 12.21
CA ALA A 314 -28.38 5.04 11.04
C ALA A 314 -29.76 5.53 10.57
N LEU A 315 -29.76 6.63 9.81
CA LEU A 315 -30.94 7.06 9.05
C LEU A 315 -31.01 6.29 7.73
N ILE A 316 -32.02 5.43 7.58
CA ILE A 316 -32.19 4.59 6.40
C ILE A 316 -33.02 5.32 5.34
N ARG A 317 -32.52 5.38 4.10
CA ARG A 317 -33.23 5.97 2.96
C ARG A 317 -33.24 5.01 1.78
N LYS A 318 -34.43 4.77 1.21
CA LYS A 318 -34.56 3.97 -0.02
C LYS A 318 -34.02 4.74 -1.20
N VAL A 319 -33.02 4.17 -1.88
CA VAL A 319 -32.48 4.69 -3.14
C VAL A 319 -33.53 4.45 -4.23
N LYS A 320 -33.90 5.52 -4.95
CA LYS A 320 -34.89 5.46 -6.04
C LYS A 320 -34.18 5.47 -7.38
N VAL A 321 -34.67 4.69 -8.32
CA VAL A 321 -34.24 4.74 -9.72
C VAL A 321 -34.78 6.04 -10.35
N PRO A 322 -33.93 6.88 -10.97
CA PRO A 322 -34.36 8.03 -11.75
C PRO A 322 -35.26 7.60 -12.92
N ALA A 323 -36.26 8.43 -13.27
CA ALA A 323 -37.24 8.09 -14.31
C ALA A 323 -36.58 7.88 -15.70
N ASP A 324 -35.56 8.66 -16.01
CA ASP A 324 -34.74 8.54 -17.22
C ASP A 324 -33.92 7.24 -17.26
N ALA A 325 -33.37 6.81 -16.13
CA ALA A 325 -32.66 5.53 -16.03
C ALA A 325 -33.59 4.32 -16.12
N ALA A 326 -34.82 4.42 -15.60
CA ALA A 326 -35.80 3.33 -15.67
C ALA A 326 -36.27 3.06 -17.12
N LEU A 327 -36.37 4.10 -17.94
CA LEU A 327 -36.76 4.02 -19.35
C LEU A 327 -35.68 3.40 -20.25
N GLU A 328 -34.41 3.49 -19.86
CA GLU A 328 -33.30 2.82 -20.56
C GLU A 328 -33.32 1.28 -20.34
N SER A 329 -33.96 0.81 -19.26
CA SER A 329 -34.00 -0.62 -18.88
C SER A 329 -35.20 -1.42 -19.42
N SER A 330 -36.17 -0.78 -20.08
CA SER A 330 -37.42 -1.42 -20.53
C SER A 330 -37.38 -2.14 -21.89
N GLY A 331 -36.22 -2.21 -22.56
CA GLY A 331 -35.95 -3.15 -23.67
C GLY A 331 -36.67 -2.90 -25.00
N GLU A 332 -35.97 -3.20 -26.09
CA GLU A 332 -36.53 -3.61 -27.40
C GLU A 332 -37.51 -2.64 -28.09
N GLY A 333 -36.97 -1.53 -28.62
CA GLY A 333 -37.67 -0.64 -29.53
C GLY A 333 -36.72 0.42 -30.10
N GLU A 334 -37.05 1.01 -31.24
CA GLU A 334 -36.31 2.15 -31.84
C GLU A 334 -35.94 3.19 -30.77
N PRO A 335 -34.79 3.89 -30.89
CA PRO A 335 -34.34 4.86 -29.91
C PRO A 335 -35.35 6.01 -29.77
N VAL A 336 -36.29 5.87 -28.84
CA VAL A 336 -37.18 6.93 -28.41
C VAL A 336 -36.33 7.90 -27.59
N PRO A 337 -36.23 9.20 -27.96
CA PRO A 337 -35.52 10.16 -27.14
C PRO A 337 -36.12 10.16 -25.74
N PRO A 338 -35.30 10.11 -24.67
CA PRO A 338 -35.81 10.04 -23.32
C PRO A 338 -36.77 11.22 -23.09
N PRO A 339 -37.95 11.00 -22.47
CA PRO A 339 -38.85 12.11 -22.16
C PRO A 339 -38.06 13.12 -21.35
N VAL A 340 -38.03 14.36 -21.83
CA VAL A 340 -37.30 15.45 -21.19
C VAL A 340 -37.95 15.71 -19.85
N VAL A 341 -37.47 15.03 -18.81
CA VAL A 341 -37.79 15.39 -17.43
C VAL A 341 -37.40 16.86 -17.27
N PRO A 342 -38.26 17.75 -16.74
CA PRO A 342 -37.95 19.18 -16.67
C PRO A 342 -36.60 19.48 -15.98
N SER A 343 -36.20 18.62 -15.04
CA SER A 343 -34.90 18.67 -14.35
C SER A 343 -33.68 18.41 -15.26
N ALA A 344 -33.86 17.75 -16.41
CA ALA A 344 -32.78 17.48 -17.37
C ALA A 344 -32.23 18.76 -18.03
N SER A 345 -33.01 19.84 -18.02
CA SER A 345 -32.61 21.15 -18.55
C SER A 345 -32.02 22.07 -17.47
N VAL A 346 -31.68 21.53 -16.30
CA VAL A 346 -31.01 22.25 -15.21
C VAL A 346 -29.63 21.65 -14.98
N TYR A 347 -28.60 22.50 -14.82
CA TYR A 347 -27.21 22.06 -14.70
C TYR A 347 -26.96 21.13 -13.50
N ARG A 348 -27.51 21.46 -12.32
CA ARG A 348 -27.33 20.64 -11.12
C ARG A 348 -28.34 19.49 -11.08
N PRO A 349 -27.89 18.24 -10.93
CA PRO A 349 -28.80 17.10 -10.82
C PRO A 349 -29.63 17.21 -9.52
N GLY A 350 -30.87 16.74 -9.58
CA GLY A 350 -31.71 16.57 -8.39
C GLY A 350 -31.19 15.44 -7.48
N ALA A 351 -31.60 15.44 -6.21
CA ALA A 351 -31.08 14.51 -5.20
C ALA A 351 -31.22 13.02 -5.56
N VAL A 352 -32.30 12.63 -6.25
CA VAL A 352 -32.52 11.24 -6.71
C VAL A 352 -31.47 10.83 -7.74
N LEU A 353 -31.26 11.67 -8.76
CA LEU A 353 -30.27 11.41 -9.81
C LEU A 353 -28.85 11.46 -9.27
N ASP A 354 -28.52 12.45 -8.43
CA ASP A 354 -27.19 12.56 -7.80
C ASP A 354 -26.85 11.31 -6.97
N THR A 355 -27.77 10.90 -6.09
CA THR A 355 -27.59 9.69 -5.27
C THR A 355 -27.42 8.45 -6.14
N TRP A 356 -28.28 8.28 -7.14
CA TRP A 356 -28.25 7.11 -8.03
C TRP A 356 -26.91 6.99 -8.78
N VAL A 357 -26.42 8.08 -9.36
CA VAL A 357 -25.15 8.09 -10.12
C VAL A 357 -23.98 7.75 -9.21
N ARG A 358 -23.93 8.29 -7.99
CA ARG A 358 -22.84 7.99 -7.03
C ARG A 358 -22.85 6.55 -6.55
N VAL A 359 -24.04 6.00 -6.31
CA VAL A 359 -24.21 4.59 -5.91
C VAL A 359 -23.70 3.63 -6.99
N ILE A 360 -23.97 3.93 -8.27
CA ILE A 360 -23.46 3.14 -9.39
C ILE A 360 -21.95 3.32 -9.53
N ALA A 361 -21.48 4.56 -9.50
CA ALA A 361 -20.06 4.88 -9.70
C ALA A 361 -19.16 4.20 -8.66
N GLY A 362 -19.51 4.31 -7.36
CA GLY A 362 -18.72 3.83 -6.22
C GLY A 362 -17.44 4.61 -5.96
N SER A 363 -16.66 4.87 -7.01
CA SER A 363 -15.47 5.72 -7.01
C SER A 363 -15.42 6.59 -8.26
N CYS A 364 -14.43 7.48 -8.31
CA CYS A 364 -14.06 8.20 -9.53
C CYS A 364 -13.88 7.19 -10.67
N GLN A 365 -14.55 7.44 -11.80
CA GLN A 365 -14.57 6.52 -12.94
C GLN A 365 -13.34 6.69 -13.86
N TRP A 366 -12.35 7.49 -13.45
CA TRP A 366 -11.07 7.61 -14.16
C TRP A 366 -10.20 6.38 -13.92
N LEU A 367 -9.28 6.08 -14.84
CA LEU A 367 -8.44 4.90 -14.75
C LEU A 367 -7.62 4.91 -13.45
N HIS A 368 -7.73 3.83 -12.66
CA HIS A 368 -6.99 3.59 -11.41
C HIS A 368 -7.22 4.62 -10.29
N CYS A 369 -8.25 5.46 -10.37
CA CYS A 369 -8.59 6.37 -9.29
C CYS A 369 -9.55 5.72 -8.30
N ASP A 370 -9.23 5.79 -7.01
CA ASP A 370 -9.98 5.23 -5.89
C ASP A 370 -10.70 6.29 -5.05
N VAL A 371 -10.65 7.57 -5.46
CA VAL A 371 -11.39 8.64 -4.78
C VAL A 371 -12.88 8.30 -4.78
N ALA A 372 -13.46 8.27 -3.58
CA ALA A 372 -14.86 7.98 -3.32
C ALA A 372 -15.82 8.79 -4.24
N ALA A 373 -16.91 8.17 -4.69
CA ALA A 373 -17.86 8.84 -5.57
C ALA A 373 -18.54 10.04 -4.89
N TRP A 374 -18.75 10.00 -3.57
CA TRP A 374 -19.31 11.13 -2.83
C TRP A 374 -18.33 12.28 -2.59
N ASN A 375 -17.03 12.04 -2.82
CA ASN A 375 -15.98 13.06 -2.86
C ASN A 375 -15.64 13.53 -4.30
N SER A 376 -16.46 13.11 -5.28
CA SER A 376 -16.28 13.43 -6.70
C SER A 376 -17.34 14.42 -7.19
N ASP A 377 -17.00 15.21 -8.20
CA ASP A 377 -17.97 16.01 -8.97
C ASP A 377 -18.75 15.08 -9.91
N LEU A 378 -20.04 15.33 -10.11
CA LEU A 378 -20.80 14.73 -11.21
C LEU A 378 -20.65 15.60 -12.44
N ASP A 379 -20.09 15.03 -13.48
CA ASP A 379 -19.61 15.77 -14.65
C ASP A 379 -20.26 15.25 -15.93
N HIS A 380 -20.66 16.18 -16.78
CA HIS A 380 -21.43 15.89 -17.99
C HIS A 380 -20.53 15.38 -19.11
N THR A 381 -20.83 14.24 -19.71
CA THR A 381 -20.09 13.66 -20.84
C THR A 381 -20.14 14.57 -22.06
N GLU A 382 -21.34 14.91 -22.49
CA GLU A 382 -21.63 16.03 -23.37
C GLU A 382 -21.86 17.29 -22.50
N PRO A 383 -21.04 18.34 -22.63
CA PRO A 383 -21.14 19.52 -21.78
C PRO A 383 -22.53 20.16 -21.79
N PHE A 384 -23.00 20.53 -20.60
CA PHE A 384 -24.23 21.29 -20.44
C PHE A 384 -24.03 22.75 -20.92
N ASP A 385 -24.96 23.28 -21.72
CA ASP A 385 -24.94 24.67 -22.16
C ASP A 385 -25.75 25.54 -21.19
N HIS A 386 -25.06 26.41 -20.45
CA HIS A 386 -25.67 27.31 -19.49
C HIS A 386 -26.52 28.42 -20.11
N ARG A 387 -26.32 28.74 -21.39
CA ARG A 387 -27.04 29.80 -22.11
C ARG A 387 -28.27 29.26 -22.81
N ASP A 388 -28.15 28.07 -23.40
CA ASP A 388 -29.26 27.38 -24.03
C ASP A 388 -29.26 25.89 -23.65
N PRO A 389 -29.95 25.52 -22.55
CA PRO A 389 -30.02 24.13 -22.09
C PRO A 389 -30.57 23.13 -23.12
N ASN A 390 -31.19 23.58 -24.21
CA ASN A 390 -31.67 22.71 -25.28
C ASN A 390 -30.61 22.34 -26.31
N ARG A 391 -29.49 23.08 -26.35
CA ARG A 391 -28.39 22.84 -27.30
C ARG A 391 -27.21 22.06 -26.72
N GLY A 392 -27.08 22.02 -25.39
CA GLY A 392 -26.04 21.25 -24.70
C GLY A 392 -26.53 19.90 -24.18
N GLY A 393 -25.60 19.12 -23.63
CA GLY A 393 -25.90 17.82 -23.04
C GLY A 393 -26.81 17.92 -21.83
N LYS A 394 -27.82 17.06 -21.78
CA LYS A 394 -28.84 17.07 -20.72
C LYS A 394 -28.31 16.52 -19.39
N THR A 395 -28.86 16.96 -18.27
CA THR A 395 -28.56 16.42 -16.93
C THR A 395 -29.37 15.16 -16.67
N VAL A 396 -28.91 14.05 -17.24
CA VAL A 396 -29.55 12.72 -17.19
C VAL A 396 -28.52 11.65 -16.82
N ALA A 397 -28.97 10.48 -16.38
CA ALA A 397 -28.11 9.39 -15.93
C ALA A 397 -27.07 8.96 -17.00
N SER A 398 -27.46 8.90 -18.27
CA SER A 398 -26.59 8.62 -19.44
C SER A 398 -25.52 9.65 -19.70
N ASN A 399 -25.70 10.88 -19.25
CA ASN A 399 -24.77 11.95 -19.50
C ASN A 399 -23.92 12.33 -18.28
N LEU A 400 -24.07 11.66 -17.12
CA LEU A 400 -23.30 11.98 -15.92
C LEU A 400 -22.32 10.86 -15.55
N SER A 401 -21.10 11.25 -15.21
CA SER A 401 -20.07 10.36 -14.62
C SER A 401 -19.42 11.02 -13.40
N ALA A 402 -18.93 10.22 -12.45
CA ALA A 402 -18.27 10.72 -11.25
C ALA A 402 -16.75 10.91 -11.47
N TYR A 403 -16.27 12.14 -11.35
CA TYR A 403 -14.84 12.48 -11.43
C TYR A 403 -14.36 13.28 -10.24
N CYS A 404 -13.23 12.88 -9.64
CA CYS A 404 -12.59 13.69 -8.62
C CYS A 404 -12.13 15.03 -9.23
N ARG A 405 -11.92 16.04 -8.38
CA ARG A 405 -11.59 17.41 -8.84
C ARG A 405 -10.41 17.44 -9.82
N ASN A 406 -9.40 16.59 -9.62
CA ASN A 406 -8.24 16.50 -10.52
C ASN A 406 -8.64 15.96 -11.91
N HIS A 407 -9.30 14.80 -11.95
CA HIS A 407 -9.68 14.16 -13.21
C HIS A 407 -10.79 14.90 -13.95
N HIS A 408 -11.69 15.58 -13.22
CA HIS A 408 -12.66 16.49 -13.81
C HIS A 408 -11.96 17.59 -14.60
N ARG A 409 -10.91 18.22 -14.04
CA ARG A 409 -10.10 19.22 -14.77
C ARG A 409 -9.35 18.62 -15.96
N LEU A 410 -8.80 17.42 -15.79
CA LEU A 410 -8.04 16.73 -16.83
C LEU A 410 -8.89 16.36 -18.04
N LYS A 411 -10.17 16.02 -17.82
CA LYS A 411 -11.14 15.82 -18.89
C LYS A 411 -11.34 17.09 -19.72
N HIS A 412 -11.44 18.25 -19.06
CA HIS A 412 -11.69 19.53 -19.71
C HIS A 412 -10.46 20.12 -20.42
N SER A 413 -9.24 19.68 -20.10
CA SER A 413 -8.02 20.19 -20.72
C SER A 413 -7.78 19.68 -22.16
N GLY A 414 -8.70 18.89 -22.73
CA GLY A 414 -8.77 18.60 -24.17
C GLY A 414 -7.71 17.63 -24.71
N GLN A 415 -6.87 17.06 -23.86
CA GLN A 415 -5.82 16.12 -24.28
C GLN A 415 -6.24 14.64 -24.14
N TRP A 416 -7.35 14.38 -23.44
CA TRP A 416 -7.93 13.05 -23.27
C TRP A 416 -9.31 13.01 -23.91
N LEU A 417 -9.59 11.95 -24.69
CA LEU A 417 -10.95 11.69 -25.18
C LEU A 417 -11.69 10.78 -24.21
N HIS A 418 -12.99 11.02 -24.09
CA HIS A 418 -13.84 10.36 -23.11
C HIS A 418 -15.18 9.96 -23.74
N ILE A 419 -15.57 8.69 -23.60
CA ILE A 419 -16.85 8.17 -24.08
C ILE A 419 -17.50 7.34 -22.97
N SER A 420 -18.70 7.73 -22.53
CA SER A 420 -19.53 6.92 -21.63
C SER A 420 -20.32 5.90 -22.44
N ASN A 421 -20.32 4.63 -21.99
CA ASN A 421 -21.08 3.56 -22.63
C ASN A 421 -22.43 3.33 -21.92
N PRO A 422 -23.41 2.68 -22.57
CA PRO A 422 -24.70 2.35 -21.95
C PRO A 422 -24.58 1.51 -20.68
N ASP A 423 -23.58 0.63 -20.60
CA ASP A 423 -23.29 -0.17 -19.40
C ASP A 423 -22.54 0.61 -18.30
N ARG A 424 -22.49 1.94 -18.41
CA ARG A 424 -21.83 2.89 -17.50
C ARG A 424 -20.31 2.74 -17.41
N SER A 425 -19.71 1.89 -18.22
CA SER A 425 -18.26 1.89 -18.40
C SER A 425 -17.81 3.14 -19.15
N VAL A 426 -16.60 3.60 -18.89
CA VAL A 426 -16.01 4.75 -19.56
C VAL A 426 -14.84 4.30 -20.41
N MET A 427 -14.77 4.77 -21.65
CA MET A 427 -13.62 4.62 -22.53
C MET A 427 -12.81 5.92 -22.50
N LEU A 428 -11.53 5.82 -22.13
CA LEU A 428 -10.59 6.93 -22.08
C LEU A 428 -9.52 6.72 -23.14
N THR A 429 -9.29 7.72 -23.99
CA THR A 429 -8.17 7.74 -24.93
C THR A 429 -7.16 8.78 -24.48
N SER A 430 -5.94 8.32 -24.22
CA SER A 430 -4.80 9.18 -23.86
C SER A 430 -4.35 10.07 -25.04
N PRO A 431 -3.57 11.15 -24.79
CA PRO A 431 -3.03 11.99 -25.86
C PRO A 431 -2.16 11.21 -26.86
N THR A 432 -1.56 10.11 -26.40
CA THR A 432 -0.76 9.17 -27.19
C THR A 432 -1.58 8.17 -28.03
N GLY A 433 -2.91 8.22 -27.96
CA GLY A 433 -3.81 7.35 -28.72
C GLY A 433 -4.12 5.99 -28.08
N HIS A 434 -3.55 5.66 -26.91
CA HIS A 434 -3.91 4.45 -26.17
C HIS A 434 -5.30 4.55 -25.55
N CYS A 435 -6.11 3.52 -25.73
CA CYS A 435 -7.47 3.41 -25.20
C CYS A 435 -7.55 2.50 -23.97
N TYR A 436 -8.30 2.95 -22.97
CA TYR A 436 -8.54 2.24 -21.71
C TYR A 436 -10.04 2.18 -21.44
N ARG A 437 -10.49 1.09 -20.80
CA ARG A 437 -11.88 0.94 -20.38
C ARG A 437 -11.96 0.79 -18.86
N THR A 438 -12.68 1.68 -18.21
CA THR A 438 -12.98 1.61 -16.77
C THR A 438 -14.42 1.17 -16.55
N ARG A 439 -14.68 0.46 -15.46
CA ARG A 439 -16.02 0.07 -15.04
C ARG A 439 -16.35 0.72 -13.71
N PRO A 440 -17.63 1.01 -13.43
CA PRO A 440 -18.05 1.45 -12.11
C PRO A 440 -17.69 0.40 -11.05
N SER A 441 -17.41 0.85 -9.83
CA SER A 441 -17.02 0.01 -8.69
C SER A 441 -18.09 -0.05 -7.60
N GLY A 442 -19.19 0.69 -7.75
CA GLY A 442 -20.29 0.75 -6.80
C GLY A 442 -21.10 -0.55 -6.77
N LEU A 443 -21.91 -0.71 -5.72
CA LEU A 443 -22.66 -1.95 -5.46
C LEU A 443 -23.54 -2.39 -6.64
N LEU A 444 -24.16 -1.42 -7.32
CA LEU A 444 -25.08 -1.70 -8.43
C LEU A 444 -24.37 -1.93 -9.77
N ALA A 445 -23.05 -1.79 -9.85
CA ALA A 445 -22.28 -2.00 -11.08
C ALA A 445 -22.36 -3.45 -11.58
N GLY A 446 -22.54 -4.42 -10.68
CA GLY A 446 -22.69 -5.84 -11.01
C GLY A 446 -24.09 -6.26 -11.47
N MET A 447 -25.08 -5.37 -11.36
CA MET A 447 -26.49 -5.63 -11.70
C MET A 447 -26.85 -5.15 -13.12
N LEU A 448 -25.97 -4.42 -13.79
CA LEU A 448 -26.10 -4.04 -15.19
C LEU A 448 -25.46 -5.16 -16.03
N GLU A 449 -26.25 -5.84 -16.87
CA GLU A 449 -25.74 -6.96 -17.66
C GLU A 449 -24.54 -6.53 -18.52
N PRO A 450 -23.39 -7.21 -18.40
CA PRO A 450 -22.25 -6.90 -19.26
C PRO A 450 -22.60 -7.34 -20.69
N VAL A 451 -22.68 -6.39 -21.63
CA VAL A 451 -22.60 -6.72 -23.06
C VAL A 451 -21.20 -7.30 -23.29
N LEU A 452 -21.13 -8.62 -23.45
CA LEU A 452 -19.88 -9.30 -23.75
C LEU A 452 -19.44 -8.89 -25.16
N PRO A 453 -18.20 -8.42 -25.37
CA PRO A 453 -17.69 -8.29 -26.72
C PRO A 453 -17.68 -9.67 -27.39
N GLU A 454 -18.23 -9.76 -28.59
CA GLU A 454 -18.15 -10.97 -29.42
C GLU A 454 -16.67 -11.41 -29.54
N GLY A 455 -16.35 -12.60 -29.02
CA GLY A 455 -15.01 -13.20 -29.14
C GLY A 455 -14.19 -13.31 -27.86
N GLY A 456 -14.68 -12.86 -26.69
CA GLY A 456 -13.97 -13.06 -25.42
C GLY A 456 -14.07 -14.50 -24.89
N ARG A 457 -12.98 -15.27 -24.91
CA ARG A 457 -12.92 -16.60 -24.24
C ARG A 457 -13.32 -16.46 -22.77
N ARG A 458 -14.31 -17.24 -22.32
CA ARG A 458 -14.76 -17.32 -20.91
C ARG A 458 -13.55 -17.34 -19.97
N ARG A 459 -13.39 -16.28 -19.16
CA ARG A 459 -12.40 -16.27 -18.08
C ARG A 459 -12.81 -17.31 -17.04
N ARG A 460 -11.86 -18.16 -16.67
CA ARG A 460 -12.06 -19.18 -15.63
C ARG A 460 -12.37 -18.52 -14.30
N THR A 461 -13.34 -19.06 -13.57
CA THR A 461 -13.71 -18.60 -12.22
C THR A 461 -12.56 -18.81 -11.23
N ARG A 462 -12.57 -18.12 -10.07
CA ARG A 462 -11.56 -18.34 -8.99
C ARG A 462 -11.50 -19.82 -8.57
N LEU A 463 -12.64 -20.51 -8.53
CA LEU A 463 -12.72 -21.95 -8.25
C LEU A 463 -12.06 -22.79 -9.35
N GLU A 464 -12.28 -22.46 -10.62
CA GLU A 464 -11.64 -23.13 -11.75
C GLU A 464 -10.13 -22.86 -11.81
N ASN A 465 -9.68 -21.67 -11.44
CA ASN A 465 -8.26 -21.33 -11.30
C ASN A 465 -7.61 -22.07 -10.12
N LYS A 466 -8.29 -22.15 -8.96
CA LYS A 466 -7.86 -22.96 -7.81
C LYS A 466 -7.77 -24.44 -8.21
N ALA A 467 -8.79 -24.98 -8.88
CA ALA A 467 -8.80 -26.36 -9.35
C ALA A 467 -7.72 -26.63 -10.40
N SER A 468 -7.47 -25.69 -11.33
CA SER A 468 -6.39 -25.78 -12.31
C SER A 468 -5.01 -25.74 -11.64
N ARG A 469 -4.83 -24.88 -10.64
CA ARG A 469 -3.61 -24.78 -9.83
C ARG A 469 -3.35 -26.08 -9.07
N VAL A 470 -4.36 -26.62 -8.39
CA VAL A 470 -4.29 -27.91 -7.67
C VAL A 470 -4.02 -29.07 -8.63
N ARG A 471 -4.64 -29.12 -9.81
CA ARG A 471 -4.35 -30.14 -10.84
C ARG A 471 -2.91 -30.04 -11.35
N GLY A 472 -2.42 -28.81 -11.60
CA GLY A 472 -1.04 -28.56 -12.01
C GLY A 472 -0.03 -28.98 -10.93
N GLU A 473 -0.35 -28.70 -9.68
CA GLU A 473 0.47 -29.07 -8.52
C GLU A 473 0.52 -30.59 -8.32
N ARG A 474 -0.63 -31.27 -8.35
CA ARG A 474 -0.71 -32.75 -8.32
C ARG A 474 0.04 -33.40 -9.48
N ARG A 475 -0.04 -32.83 -10.69
CA ARG A 475 0.73 -33.31 -11.87
C ARG A 475 2.23 -33.16 -11.66
N ARG A 476 2.71 -32.01 -11.15
CA ARG A 476 4.12 -31.79 -10.80
C ARG A 476 4.60 -32.75 -9.72
N GLN A 477 3.76 -33.00 -8.70
CA GLN A 477 4.07 -33.93 -7.61
C GLN A 477 4.17 -35.38 -8.11
N ARG A 478 3.24 -35.82 -8.98
CA ARG A 478 3.31 -37.13 -9.67
C ARG A 478 4.59 -37.28 -10.49
N ILE A 479 4.95 -36.27 -11.29
CA ILE A 479 6.19 -36.29 -12.09
C ILE A 479 7.43 -36.37 -11.16
N ARG A 480 7.44 -35.61 -10.06
CA ARG A 480 8.54 -35.62 -9.08
C ARG A 480 8.67 -36.97 -8.37
N MET A 481 7.55 -37.59 -7.99
CA MET A 481 7.51 -38.93 -7.39
C MET A 481 7.97 -40.00 -8.38
N HIS A 482 7.52 -39.94 -9.62
CA HIS A 482 7.92 -40.88 -10.68
C HIS A 482 9.42 -40.75 -11.01
N ARG A 483 9.97 -39.52 -11.04
CA ARG A 483 11.42 -39.28 -11.16
C ARG A 483 12.20 -39.82 -9.96
N ARG A 484 11.69 -39.66 -8.74
CA ARG A 484 12.30 -40.23 -7.51
C ARG A 484 12.30 -41.76 -7.55
N MET A 485 11.21 -42.39 -7.96
CA MET A 485 11.12 -43.85 -8.11
C MET A 485 12.08 -44.39 -9.18
N LYS A 486 12.15 -43.75 -10.36
CA LYS A 486 13.16 -44.11 -11.38
C LYS A 486 14.60 -43.94 -10.89
N LYS A 487 14.88 -42.90 -10.08
CA LYS A 487 16.20 -42.67 -9.50
C LYS A 487 16.53 -43.69 -8.40
N ALA A 488 15.54 -44.15 -7.63
CA ALA A 488 15.69 -45.21 -6.64
C ALA A 488 15.90 -46.58 -7.30
N GLN A 489 15.13 -46.93 -8.34
CA GLN A 489 15.31 -48.16 -9.13
C GLN A 489 16.66 -48.21 -9.85
N ARG A 490 17.19 -47.07 -10.31
CA ARG A 490 18.55 -46.99 -10.87
C ARG A 490 19.65 -47.16 -9.81
N ARG A 491 19.39 -46.83 -8.54
CA ARG A 491 20.34 -47.02 -7.44
C ARG A 491 20.36 -48.45 -6.89
N THR A 492 19.28 -49.21 -7.06
CA THR A 492 19.20 -50.61 -6.62
C THR A 492 19.80 -51.60 -7.62
N PHE A 493 20.13 -51.16 -8.85
CA PHE A 493 20.71 -52.01 -9.89
C PHE A 493 22.25 -51.94 -9.98
N ASP A 494 22.89 -51.07 -9.18
CA ASP A 494 24.31 -50.72 -9.29
C ASP A 494 25.15 -51.23 -8.10
N GLY A 495 24.68 -52.29 -7.43
CA GLY A 495 25.28 -52.82 -6.20
C GLY A 495 25.13 -54.34 -6.08
N GLY A 496 25.50 -55.07 -7.13
CA GLY A 496 25.79 -56.49 -7.06
C GLY A 496 27.29 -56.71 -7.19
N ASP A 497 27.95 -57.04 -6.08
CA ASP A 497 29.33 -57.46 -6.00
C ASP A 497 29.56 -58.74 -6.83
N ASP A 498 30.41 -58.67 -7.85
CA ASP A 498 31.18 -59.82 -8.33
C ASP A 498 32.66 -59.53 -8.07
N PRO A 499 33.38 -60.38 -7.30
CA PRO A 499 34.80 -60.20 -7.08
C PRO A 499 35.57 -60.46 -8.38
N PRO A 500 36.70 -59.76 -8.62
CA PRO A 500 37.42 -59.90 -9.87
C PRO A 500 38.03 -61.31 -9.97
N PRO A 501 37.93 -61.97 -11.14
CA PRO A 501 38.63 -63.23 -11.35
C PRO A 501 40.11 -62.93 -11.66
N PHE A 502 40.96 -63.46 -10.77
CA PHE A 502 42.44 -63.61 -10.80
C PHE A 502 43.32 -62.37 -10.91
#